data_AF-A0A946Z0R7-F1
#
_entry.id   AF-A0A946Z0R7-F1
#
_cell.length_a   1.000
_cell.length_b   1.000
_cell.length_c   1.000
_cell.angle_alpha   90.00
_cell.angle_beta   90.00
_cell.angle_gamma   90.00
#
_symmetry.space_group_name_H-M   'P 1'
#
loop_
_entity.id
_entity.type
_entity.pdbx_description
1 polymer ?
#
loop_
_entity_poly.entity_id
_entity_poly.type
_entity_poly.pdbx_seq_one_letter_code
_entity_poly.pdbx_strand_id
1 'polypeptide(L)'
;MRRSSLLIVVFALLAGACSSGPSLTDYAAELEALVTSHNVDMDANDDEIESGPATVESIRDYATTRMSLRNGFRTQLEAIEPPDEAADLHAAAVDAITALVAAEQELFDVANTSDDLETLENLWTSPAGEAARAADAKAIEICQAAEAAINSTEERQALVGMPWVPSELQEVVTVAFGCTAAER
;
A
#
# COMPACT_ATOMS: atom_id res chain seq x y z
N MET A 1 27.22 -13.47 64.86
CA MET A 1 27.13 -14.31 63.64
C MET A 1 25.66 -14.43 63.25
N ARG A 2 25.34 -14.09 62.00
CA ARG A 2 24.16 -14.53 61.20
C ARG A 2 22.77 -14.15 61.72
N ARG A 3 21.81 -13.69 60.92
CA ARG A 3 21.74 -13.18 59.55
C ARG A 3 20.32 -12.60 59.44
N SER A 4 20.20 -11.42 58.85
CA SER A 4 18.95 -10.76 58.47
C SER A 4 18.09 -11.63 57.55
N SER A 5 16.78 -11.44 57.59
CA SER A 5 15.89 -11.76 56.46
C SER A 5 14.74 -10.74 56.45
N LEU A 6 15.01 -9.58 55.84
CA LEU A 6 13.98 -8.69 55.34
C LEU A 6 13.30 -9.40 54.15
N LEU A 7 12.00 -9.64 54.25
CA LEU A 7 11.14 -9.99 53.13
C LEU A 7 10.95 -8.73 52.27
N ILE A 8 11.68 -8.65 51.15
CA ILE A 8 11.45 -7.67 50.09
C ILE A 8 10.32 -8.24 49.21
N VAL A 9 9.14 -7.62 49.30
CA VAL A 9 8.07 -7.82 48.32
C VAL A 9 8.46 -7.05 47.07
N VAL A 10 8.97 -7.76 46.07
CA VAL A 10 9.21 -7.22 44.73
C VAL A 10 7.86 -7.09 44.06
N PHE A 11 7.32 -5.87 44.03
CA PHE A 11 6.24 -5.49 43.13
C PHE A 11 6.81 -5.51 41.71
N ALA A 12 6.59 -6.62 41.00
CA ALA A 12 6.79 -6.67 39.56
C ALA A 12 5.70 -5.80 38.92
N LEU A 13 6.02 -4.53 38.70
CA LEU A 13 5.33 -3.70 37.72
C LEU A 13 5.52 -4.38 36.37
N LEU A 14 4.52 -5.17 35.98
CA LEU A 14 4.27 -5.51 34.59
C LEU A 14 3.96 -4.18 33.89
N ALA A 15 5.00 -3.47 33.47
CA ALA A 15 4.91 -2.59 32.34
C ALA A 15 4.61 -3.49 31.15
N GLY A 16 3.32 -3.80 30.95
CA GLY A 16 2.83 -4.12 29.63
C GLY A 16 3.24 -2.93 28.79
N ALA A 17 4.20 -3.12 27.91
CA ALA A 17 4.47 -2.18 26.86
C ALA A 17 3.14 -2.03 26.10
N CYS A 18 2.41 -0.95 26.35
CA CYS A 18 1.61 -0.35 25.30
C CYS A 18 2.65 0.02 24.26
N SER A 19 2.95 -0.85 23.29
CA SER A 19 3.52 -0.38 22.05
C SER A 19 2.41 0.45 21.43
N SER A 20 2.35 1.73 21.78
CA SER A 20 1.67 2.69 20.92
C SER A 20 2.34 2.49 19.57
N GLY A 21 1.62 1.92 18.61
CA GLY A 21 2.08 1.81 17.23
C GLY A 21 2.47 3.19 16.69
N PRO A 22 2.83 3.29 15.41
CA PRO A 22 3.13 4.59 14.80
C PRO A 22 1.92 5.53 14.94
N SER A 23 2.18 6.84 14.93
CA SER A 23 1.09 7.83 14.87
C SER A 23 0.36 7.72 13.53
N LEU A 24 -0.90 8.18 13.46
CA LEU A 24 -1.62 8.24 12.18
C LEU A 24 -0.90 9.17 11.21
N THR A 25 -0.33 10.26 11.72
CA THR A 25 0.46 11.20 10.94
C THR A 25 1.68 10.55 10.27
N ASP A 26 2.49 9.80 11.04
CA ASP A 26 3.69 9.12 10.50
C ASP A 26 3.29 8.04 9.50
N TYR A 27 2.29 7.22 9.83
CA TYR A 27 1.75 6.20 8.96
C TYR A 27 1.24 6.77 7.62
N ALA A 28 0.46 7.84 7.68
CA ALA A 28 -0.12 8.47 6.50
C ALA A 28 0.95 9.08 5.59
N ALA A 29 1.99 9.71 6.17
CA ALA A 29 3.10 10.25 5.41
C ALA A 29 3.94 9.16 4.72
N GLU A 30 4.20 8.05 5.40
CA GLU A 30 4.92 6.91 4.82
C GLU A 30 4.11 6.26 3.69
N LEU A 31 2.80 6.07 3.91
CA LEU A 31 1.90 5.53 2.89
C LEU A 31 1.78 6.45 1.67
N GLU A 32 1.63 7.76 1.87
CA GLU A 32 1.55 8.75 0.79
C GLU A 32 2.83 8.75 -0.06
N ALA A 33 3.99 8.71 0.58
CA ALA A 33 5.27 8.64 -0.11
C ALA A 33 5.40 7.36 -0.95
N LEU A 34 4.99 6.21 -0.39
CA LEU A 34 5.03 4.93 -1.08
C LEU A 34 4.09 4.92 -2.30
N VAL A 35 2.84 5.36 -2.15
CA VAL A 35 1.87 5.41 -3.25
C VAL A 35 2.34 6.37 -4.35
N THR A 36 2.83 7.55 -3.98
CA THR A 36 3.32 8.55 -4.93
C THR A 36 4.50 8.02 -5.74
N SER A 37 5.51 7.44 -5.08
CA SER A 37 6.68 6.88 -5.76
C SER A 37 6.28 5.76 -6.72
N HIS A 38 5.41 4.85 -6.28
CA HIS A 38 4.94 3.75 -7.11
C HIS A 38 4.15 4.22 -8.33
N ASN A 39 3.32 5.25 -8.18
CA ASN A 39 2.61 5.83 -9.32
C ASN A 39 3.60 6.42 -10.34
N VAL A 40 4.56 7.22 -9.89
CA VAL A 40 5.60 7.79 -10.78
C VAL A 40 6.38 6.71 -11.52
N ASP A 41 6.79 5.64 -10.84
CA ASP A 41 7.56 4.55 -11.47
C ASP A 41 6.71 3.75 -12.46
N MET A 42 5.42 3.55 -12.18
CA MET A 42 4.48 2.88 -13.08
C MET A 42 4.20 3.73 -14.33
N ASP A 43 3.95 5.03 -14.16
CA ASP A 43 3.71 5.96 -15.26
C ASP A 43 4.93 6.03 -16.19
N ALA A 44 6.14 6.07 -15.63
CA ALA A 44 7.37 6.03 -16.41
C ALA A 44 7.52 4.75 -17.24
N ASN A 45 7.09 3.60 -16.71
CA ASN A 45 7.10 2.33 -17.41
C ASN A 45 6.02 2.27 -18.52
N ASP A 46 4.85 2.87 -18.30
CA ASP A 46 3.78 2.99 -19.30
C ASP A 46 4.19 3.94 -20.44
N ASP A 47 4.81 5.08 -20.12
CA ASP A 47 5.37 6.02 -21.11
C ASP A 47 6.46 5.38 -22.00
N GLU A 48 7.32 4.53 -21.42
CA GLU A 48 8.40 3.86 -22.16
C GLU A 48 7.83 2.96 -23.28
N ILE A 49 6.81 2.14 -22.97
CA ILE A 49 6.21 1.23 -23.95
C ILE A 49 5.39 1.99 -25.02
N GLU A 50 4.71 3.08 -24.66
CA GLU A 50 3.93 3.89 -25.59
C GLU A 50 4.79 4.66 -26.59
N SER A 51 6.02 5.02 -26.20
CA SER A 51 6.94 5.81 -27.03
C SER A 51 7.70 5.00 -28.09
N GLY A 52 7.69 3.66 -27.98
CA GLY A 52 8.46 2.75 -28.82
C GLY A 52 7.65 1.90 -29.79
N PRO A 53 8.30 1.18 -30.73
CA PRO A 53 7.62 0.17 -31.53
C PRO A 53 7.25 -1.03 -30.64
N ALA A 54 6.01 -1.52 -30.77
CA ALA A 54 5.60 -2.77 -30.15
C ALA A 54 6.37 -3.95 -30.76
N THR A 55 7.21 -4.58 -29.95
CA THR A 55 7.97 -5.79 -30.27
C THR A 55 7.80 -6.80 -29.17
N VAL A 56 8.09 -8.08 -29.46
CA VAL A 56 8.09 -9.14 -28.44
C VAL A 56 9.00 -8.76 -27.27
N GLU A 57 10.19 -8.23 -27.56
CA GLU A 57 11.18 -7.82 -26.56
C GLU A 57 10.67 -6.64 -25.71
N SER A 58 10.16 -5.58 -26.34
CA SER A 58 9.66 -4.42 -25.60
C SER A 58 8.46 -4.76 -24.70
N ILE A 59 7.55 -5.63 -25.14
CA ILE A 59 6.40 -6.06 -24.32
C ILE A 59 6.86 -6.93 -23.15
N ARG A 60 7.87 -7.78 -23.37
CA ARG A 60 8.46 -8.62 -22.32
C ARG A 60 9.20 -7.79 -21.27
N ASP A 61 9.96 -6.79 -21.70
CA ASP A 61 10.66 -5.86 -20.82
C ASP A 61 9.66 -5.04 -20.01
N TYR A 62 8.62 -4.50 -20.66
CA TYR A 62 7.51 -3.81 -20.00
C TYR A 62 6.85 -4.67 -18.93
N ALA A 63 6.47 -5.91 -19.27
CA ALA A 63 5.82 -6.82 -18.32
C ALA A 63 6.76 -7.15 -17.14
N THR A 64 8.06 -7.28 -17.40
CA THR A 64 9.07 -7.56 -16.36
C THR A 64 9.23 -6.41 -15.39
N THR A 65 9.37 -5.19 -15.90
CA THR A 65 9.47 -3.98 -15.08
C THR A 65 8.18 -3.78 -14.29
N ARG A 66 7.01 -3.86 -14.94
CA ARG A 66 5.70 -3.75 -14.29
C ARG A 66 5.54 -4.73 -13.13
N MET A 67 5.85 -6.01 -13.37
CA MET A 67 5.74 -7.05 -12.34
C MET A 67 6.70 -6.82 -11.17
N SER A 68 7.92 -6.34 -11.46
CA SER A 68 8.89 -5.94 -10.43
C SER A 68 8.37 -4.79 -9.56
N LEU A 69 7.83 -3.74 -10.18
CA LEU A 69 7.25 -2.58 -9.48
C LEU A 69 6.07 -3.00 -8.59
N ARG A 70 5.14 -3.80 -9.12
CA ARG A 70 3.97 -4.29 -8.37
C ARG A 70 4.35 -5.14 -7.16
N ASN A 71 5.30 -6.07 -7.32
CA ASN A 71 5.80 -6.85 -6.20
C ASN A 71 6.53 -5.98 -5.17
N GLY A 72 7.35 -5.03 -5.63
CA GLY A 72 8.06 -4.10 -4.76
C GLY A 72 7.12 -3.21 -3.95
N PHE A 73 6.04 -2.72 -4.56
CA PHE A 73 5.01 -1.95 -3.88
C PHE A 73 4.27 -2.80 -2.83
N ARG A 74 3.83 -4.02 -3.20
CA ARG A 74 3.20 -4.94 -2.23
C ARG A 74 4.09 -5.17 -1.01
N THR A 75 5.35 -5.52 -1.22
CA THR A 75 6.29 -5.83 -0.12
C THR A 75 6.56 -4.61 0.76
N GLN A 76 6.65 -3.41 0.17
CA GLN A 76 6.81 -2.20 0.97
C GLN A 76 5.53 -1.86 1.75
N LEU A 77 4.36 -2.03 1.13
CA LEU A 77 3.07 -1.81 1.81
C LEU A 77 2.91 -2.77 2.99
N GLU A 78 3.19 -4.06 2.82
CA GLU A 78 3.17 -5.07 3.88
C GLU A 78 4.13 -4.77 5.05
N ALA A 79 5.18 -3.99 4.81
CA ALA A 79 6.18 -3.63 5.80
C ALA A 79 5.80 -2.41 6.64
N ILE A 80 4.83 -1.60 6.19
CA ILE A 80 4.35 -0.45 6.94
C ILE A 80 3.48 -0.96 8.09
N GLU A 81 3.85 -0.64 9.32
CA GLU A 81 3.02 -0.93 10.50
C GLU A 81 1.89 0.11 10.60
N PRO A 82 0.60 -0.27 10.57
CA PRO A 82 -0.48 0.68 10.76
C PRO A 82 -0.75 0.97 12.25
N PRO A 83 -1.23 2.16 12.62
CA PRO A 83 -1.87 2.38 13.92
C PRO A 83 -3.12 1.51 14.05
N ASP A 84 -3.52 1.21 15.29
CA ASP A 84 -4.73 0.41 15.57
C ASP A 84 -5.98 0.93 14.85
N GLU A 85 -6.13 2.26 14.73
CA GLU A 85 -7.29 2.87 14.06
C GLU A 85 -7.29 2.70 12.53
N ALA A 86 -6.16 2.36 11.91
CA ALA A 86 -6.04 2.13 10.46
C ALA A 86 -5.76 0.67 10.08
N ALA A 87 -5.62 -0.23 11.06
CA ALA A 87 -5.18 -1.61 10.83
C ALA A 87 -6.07 -2.40 9.85
N ASP A 88 -7.39 -2.31 9.99
CA ASP A 88 -8.34 -3.01 9.11
C ASP A 88 -8.27 -2.48 7.66
N LEU A 89 -8.15 -1.16 7.50
CA LEU A 89 -8.03 -0.52 6.19
C LEU A 89 -6.69 -0.88 5.52
N HIS A 90 -5.61 -0.89 6.29
CA HIS A 90 -4.30 -1.31 5.82
C HIS A 90 -4.30 -2.76 5.36
N ALA A 91 -4.89 -3.67 6.14
CA ALA A 91 -5.03 -5.08 5.76
C ALA A 91 -5.83 -5.23 4.46
N ALA A 92 -6.93 -4.50 4.30
CA ALA A 92 -7.72 -4.51 3.06
C ALA A 92 -6.91 -3.99 1.85
N ALA A 93 -6.06 -2.98 2.04
CA ALA A 93 -5.16 -2.50 0.99
C ALA A 93 -4.13 -3.56 0.58
N VAL A 94 -3.48 -4.21 1.57
CA VAL A 94 -2.53 -5.31 1.32
C VAL A 94 -3.20 -6.46 0.55
N ASP A 95 -4.41 -6.86 0.96
CA ASP A 95 -5.15 -7.93 0.29
C ASP A 95 -5.49 -7.57 -1.17
N ALA A 96 -5.91 -6.34 -1.43
CA ALA A 96 -6.24 -5.88 -2.77
C ALA A 96 -5.02 -5.83 -3.69
N ILE A 97 -3.89 -5.33 -3.19
CA ILE A 97 -2.64 -5.29 -3.95
C ILE A 97 -2.10 -6.71 -4.17
N THR A 98 -2.24 -7.61 -3.20
CA THR A 98 -1.89 -9.02 -3.37
C THR A 98 -2.71 -9.67 -4.47
N ALA A 99 -4.02 -9.43 -4.51
CA ALA A 99 -4.91 -9.92 -5.56
C ALA A 99 -4.55 -9.33 -6.93
N LEU A 100 -4.19 -8.04 -7.00
CA LEU A 100 -3.72 -7.39 -8.22
C LEU A 100 -2.42 -8.01 -8.74
N VAL A 101 -1.42 -8.20 -7.88
CA VAL A 101 -0.16 -8.85 -8.26
C VAL A 101 -0.42 -10.26 -8.79
N ALA A 102 -1.30 -11.03 -8.13
CA ALA A 102 -1.64 -12.37 -8.59
C ALA A 102 -2.31 -12.36 -9.98
N ALA A 103 -3.21 -11.41 -10.25
CA ALA A 103 -3.85 -11.28 -11.55
C ALA A 103 -2.87 -10.83 -12.65
N GLU A 104 -1.99 -9.87 -12.36
CA GLU A 104 -0.97 -9.43 -13.32
C GLU A 104 0.12 -10.48 -13.57
N GLN A 105 0.35 -11.42 -12.62
CA GLN A 105 1.32 -12.51 -12.80
C GLN A 105 0.96 -13.39 -14.00
N GLU A 106 -0.33 -13.65 -14.24
CA GLU A 106 -0.78 -14.41 -15.41
C GLU A 106 -0.40 -13.70 -16.73
N LEU A 107 -0.51 -12.37 -16.77
CA LEU A 107 -0.11 -11.57 -17.93
C LEU A 107 1.41 -11.61 -18.13
N PHE A 108 2.16 -11.47 -17.04
CA PHE A 108 3.62 -11.58 -17.06
C PHE A 108 4.07 -12.94 -17.58
N ASP A 109 3.42 -14.04 -17.17
CA ASP A 109 3.78 -15.39 -17.61
C ASP A 109 3.57 -15.55 -19.13
N VAL A 110 2.46 -15.02 -19.66
CA VAL A 110 2.22 -15.00 -21.12
C VAL A 110 3.25 -14.14 -21.84
N ALA A 111 3.55 -12.94 -21.33
CA ALA A 111 4.54 -12.04 -21.92
C ALA A 111 5.95 -12.66 -22.01
N ASN A 112 6.32 -13.47 -21.00
CA ASN A 112 7.64 -14.10 -20.95
C ASN A 112 7.76 -15.41 -21.72
N THR A 113 6.64 -16.03 -22.10
CA THR A 113 6.66 -17.34 -22.77
C THR A 113 6.22 -17.29 -24.22
N SER A 114 5.49 -16.25 -24.63
CA SER A 114 5.09 -16.05 -26.02
C SER A 114 6.19 -15.38 -26.83
N ASP A 115 6.37 -15.85 -28.07
CA ASP A 115 7.12 -15.16 -29.14
C ASP A 115 6.18 -14.68 -30.26
N ASP A 116 4.86 -14.80 -30.07
CA ASP A 116 3.85 -14.32 -31.01
C ASP A 116 3.41 -12.89 -30.65
N LEU A 117 3.75 -11.95 -31.53
CA LEU A 117 3.43 -10.53 -31.32
C LEU A 117 1.92 -10.27 -31.30
N GLU A 118 1.12 -10.97 -32.11
CA GLU A 118 -0.33 -10.76 -32.14
C GLU A 118 -0.98 -11.15 -30.81
N THR A 119 -0.56 -12.27 -30.21
CA THR A 119 -0.98 -12.66 -28.85
C THR A 119 -0.59 -11.59 -27.81
N LEU A 120 0.62 -11.05 -27.90
CA LEU A 120 1.14 -10.07 -26.95
C LEU A 120 0.46 -8.70 -27.07
N GLU A 121 0.19 -8.23 -28.28
CA GLU A 121 -0.55 -6.98 -28.54
C GLU A 121 -2.00 -7.05 -28.00
N ASN A 122 -2.57 -8.25 -27.94
CA ASN A 122 -3.93 -8.49 -27.41
C ASN A 122 -3.95 -8.95 -25.94
N LEU A 123 -2.83 -8.88 -25.22
CA LEU A 123 -2.71 -9.42 -23.86
C LEU A 123 -3.72 -8.79 -22.89
N TRP A 124 -3.89 -7.46 -22.96
CA TRP A 124 -4.81 -6.72 -22.09
C TRP A 124 -6.29 -6.88 -22.44
N THR A 125 -6.63 -7.37 -23.64
CA THR A 125 -8.02 -7.68 -24.03
C THR A 125 -8.35 -9.16 -23.84
N SER A 126 -7.39 -9.98 -23.42
CA SER A 126 -7.61 -11.37 -23.04
C SER A 126 -8.40 -11.50 -21.72
N PRO A 127 -8.94 -12.68 -21.39
CA PRO A 127 -9.56 -12.93 -20.09
C PRO A 127 -8.65 -12.63 -18.89
N ALA A 128 -7.34 -12.89 -19.00
CA ALA A 128 -6.39 -12.52 -17.96
C ALA A 128 -6.26 -10.99 -17.83
N GLY A 129 -6.30 -10.27 -18.96
CA GLY A 129 -6.26 -8.81 -18.98
C GLY A 129 -7.51 -8.18 -18.39
N GLU A 130 -8.69 -8.79 -18.61
CA GLU A 130 -9.93 -8.42 -17.91
C GLU A 130 -9.83 -8.64 -16.41
N ALA A 131 -9.28 -9.77 -15.96
CA ALA A 131 -9.10 -10.06 -14.53
C ALA A 131 -8.14 -9.08 -13.85
N ALA A 132 -7.01 -8.76 -14.50
CA ALA A 132 -6.05 -7.78 -14.00
C ALA A 132 -6.67 -6.38 -13.87
N ARG A 133 -7.41 -5.91 -14.89
CA ARG A 133 -8.11 -4.61 -14.82
C ARG A 133 -9.18 -4.58 -13.75
N ALA A 134 -9.90 -5.67 -13.53
CA ALA A 134 -10.89 -5.75 -12.45
C ALA A 134 -10.22 -5.68 -11.06
N ALA A 135 -9.07 -6.34 -10.89
CA ALA A 135 -8.29 -6.26 -9.67
C ALA A 135 -7.71 -4.86 -9.44
N ASP A 136 -7.23 -4.19 -10.51
CA ASP A 136 -6.68 -2.85 -10.43
C ASP A 136 -7.76 -1.81 -10.07
N ALA A 137 -8.94 -1.91 -10.70
CA ALA A 137 -10.10 -1.11 -10.31
C ALA A 137 -10.46 -1.29 -8.82
N LYS A 138 -10.35 -2.52 -8.31
CA LYS A 138 -10.59 -2.79 -6.89
C LYS A 138 -9.53 -2.17 -5.98
N ALA A 139 -8.26 -2.21 -6.38
CA ALA A 139 -7.18 -1.56 -5.66
C ALA A 139 -7.36 -0.02 -5.63
N ILE A 140 -7.81 0.58 -6.75
CA ILE A 140 -8.13 2.01 -6.84
C ILE A 140 -9.27 2.38 -5.88
N GLU A 141 -10.36 1.60 -5.85
CA GLU A 141 -11.47 1.82 -4.90
C GLU A 141 -10.99 1.84 -3.45
N ILE A 142 -10.09 0.90 -3.08
CA ILE A 142 -9.56 0.81 -1.72
C ILE A 142 -8.61 1.97 -1.42
N CYS A 143 -7.79 2.38 -2.38
CA CYS A 143 -6.95 3.56 -2.21
C CYS A 143 -7.79 4.83 -1.97
N GLN A 144 -8.86 5.03 -2.75
CA GLN A 144 -9.77 6.16 -2.58
C GLN A 144 -10.48 6.12 -1.22
N ALA A 145 -10.92 4.94 -0.79
CA ALA A 145 -11.50 4.75 0.53
C ALA A 145 -10.50 5.07 1.65
N ALA A 146 -9.22 4.72 1.46
CA ALA A 146 -8.16 5.00 2.41
C ALA A 146 -7.86 6.50 2.52
N GLU A 147 -7.74 7.18 1.37
CA GLU A 147 -7.57 8.65 1.32
C GLU A 147 -8.73 9.35 2.04
N ALA A 148 -9.97 8.97 1.73
CA ALA A 148 -11.15 9.54 2.37
C ALA A 148 -11.20 9.29 3.88
N ALA A 149 -10.81 8.09 4.33
CA ALA A 149 -10.78 7.75 5.76
C ALA A 149 -9.75 8.59 6.52
N ILE A 150 -8.53 8.75 5.98
CA ILE A 150 -7.49 9.57 6.60
C ILE A 150 -7.90 11.05 6.60
N ASN A 151 -8.43 11.55 5.47
CA ASN A 151 -8.84 12.95 5.35
C ASN A 151 -10.06 13.29 6.22
N SER A 152 -10.86 12.30 6.64
CA SER A 152 -11.96 12.53 7.59
C SER A 152 -11.50 13.03 8.97
N THR A 153 -10.21 12.89 9.29
CA THR A 153 -9.64 13.44 10.53
C THR A 153 -9.65 14.96 10.57
N GLU A 154 -9.90 15.67 9.46
CA GLU A 154 -10.17 17.12 9.45
C GLU A 154 -11.28 17.51 10.45
N GLU A 155 -12.27 16.64 10.66
CA GLU A 155 -13.34 16.86 11.64
C GLU A 155 -12.83 16.98 13.09
N ARG A 156 -11.65 16.40 13.39
CA ARG A 156 -10.99 16.44 14.70
C ARG A 156 -10.35 17.79 15.01
N GLN A 157 -10.32 18.74 14.05
CA GLN A 157 -9.74 20.08 14.25
C GLN A 157 -10.30 20.83 15.46
N ALA A 158 -11.57 20.59 15.81
CA ALA A 158 -12.21 21.18 16.98
C ALA A 158 -11.69 20.64 18.34
N LEU A 159 -11.00 19.49 18.32
CA LEU A 159 -10.46 18.81 19.50
C LEU A 159 -9.02 19.23 19.81
N VAL A 160 -8.35 19.88 18.84
CA VAL A 160 -6.94 20.29 18.96
C VAL A 160 -6.74 21.25 20.14
N GLY A 161 -5.77 20.92 20.99
CA GLY A 161 -5.40 21.72 22.16
C GLY A 161 -6.29 21.49 23.39
N MET A 162 -7.24 20.54 23.33
CA MET A 162 -8.02 20.15 24.50
C MET A 162 -7.20 19.24 25.41
N PRO A 163 -6.84 19.67 26.64
CA PRO A 163 -5.89 18.94 27.49
C PRO A 163 -6.44 17.62 28.07
N TRP A 164 -7.74 17.34 27.93
CA TRP A 164 -8.39 16.11 28.38
C TRP A 164 -8.69 15.13 27.25
N VAL A 165 -8.50 15.52 25.98
CA VAL A 165 -8.69 14.63 24.83
C VAL A 165 -7.36 13.88 24.60
N PRO A 166 -7.37 12.56 24.41
CA PRO A 166 -6.17 11.81 24.02
C PRO A 166 -5.51 12.39 22.76
N SER A 167 -4.17 12.35 22.67
CA SER A 167 -3.41 12.94 21.57
C SER A 167 -3.81 12.39 20.21
N GLU A 168 -4.13 11.09 20.16
CA GLU A 168 -4.51 10.35 18.95
C GLU A 168 -5.81 10.91 18.35
N LEU A 169 -6.75 11.32 19.21
CA LEU A 169 -8.01 11.93 18.79
C LEU A 169 -7.88 13.41 18.42
N GLN A 170 -6.69 14.00 18.60
CA GLN A 170 -6.38 15.36 18.17
C GLN A 170 -5.56 15.39 16.88
N GLU A 171 -5.12 14.25 16.35
CA GLU A 171 -4.40 14.18 15.08
C GLU A 171 -5.32 14.58 13.93
N VAL A 172 -4.86 15.55 13.14
CA VAL A 172 -5.51 16.02 11.91
C VAL A 172 -4.54 15.80 10.78
N VAL A 173 -4.90 14.90 9.88
CA VAL A 173 -4.05 14.43 8.79
C VAL A 173 -4.78 14.67 7.47
N THR A 174 -4.03 15.12 6.47
CA THR A 174 -4.53 15.25 5.10
C THR A 174 -3.51 14.67 4.15
N VAL A 175 -3.96 13.81 3.24
CA VAL A 175 -3.16 13.14 2.22
C VAL A 175 -3.81 13.29 0.85
N ALA A 176 -2.99 13.17 -0.19
CA ALA A 176 -3.42 13.08 -1.58
C ALA A 176 -2.67 11.93 -2.26
N PHE A 177 -3.27 10.74 -2.26
CA PHE A 177 -2.65 9.54 -2.82
C PHE A 177 -2.64 9.54 -4.35
N GLY A 178 -3.42 10.42 -5.00
CA GLY A 178 -3.48 10.49 -6.46
C GLY A 178 -4.16 9.26 -7.07
N CYS A 179 -5.09 8.65 -6.34
CA CYS A 179 -5.77 7.44 -6.79
C CYS A 179 -6.93 7.77 -7.73
N THR A 180 -6.62 8.16 -8.96
CA THR A 180 -7.61 8.37 -10.02
C THR A 180 -7.55 7.25 -11.06
N ALA A 181 -8.73 6.81 -11.51
CA ALA A 181 -8.86 5.80 -12.56
C ALA A 181 -8.62 6.36 -13.98
N ALA A 182 -8.34 7.65 -14.12
CA ALA A 182 -8.10 8.29 -15.41
C ALA A 182 -6.61 8.29 -15.80
N GLU A 183 -5.74 7.97 -14.84
CA GLU A 183 -4.28 8.02 -14.94
C GLU A 183 -3.64 6.61 -14.92
N ARG A 184 -4.46 5.54 -14.97
CA ARG A 184 -4.04 4.12 -14.99
C ARG A 184 -4.95 3.27 -15.89
#